data_AF-A0A1W9M2G7-F1
#
_entry.id   AF-A0A1W9M2G7-F1
#
_cell.length_a   1.000
_cell.length_b   1.000
_cell.length_c   1.000
_cell.angle_alpha   90.00
_cell.angle_beta   90.00
_cell.angle_gamma   90.00
#
_symmetry.space_group_name_H-M   'P 1'
#
loop_
_entity.id
_entity.type
_entity.pdbx_description
1 polymer ?
#
loop_
_entity_poly.entity_id
_entity_poly.type
_entity_poly.pdbx_seq_one_letter_code
_entity_poly.pdbx_strand_id
1 'polypeptide(L)'
;MQQLSEKSQYILLEDIKKNPEIIAQLLFKDRDVSIILEKQGDRVRFSYLKTYSREAVRILEEAKKEYEETEEKGYTREQAFEDFTEARNEISRYL
;
A
#
# COMPACT_ATOMS: atom_id res chain seq x y z
N MET A 1 -8.99 -12.66 -12.24
CA MET A 1 -8.86 -11.86 -11.02
C MET A 1 -8.73 -12.81 -9.83
N GLN A 2 -7.61 -12.79 -9.10
CA GLN A 2 -7.50 -13.57 -7.85
C GLN A 2 -8.39 -12.91 -6.79
N GLN A 3 -9.30 -13.70 -6.24
CA GLN A 3 -10.21 -13.27 -5.18
C GLN A 3 -9.37 -12.85 -3.96
N LEU A 4 -9.43 -11.56 -3.61
CA LEU A 4 -8.87 -11.04 -2.36
C LEU A 4 -9.53 -11.82 -1.21
N SER A 5 -8.81 -12.75 -0.58
CA SER A 5 -9.36 -13.52 0.53
C SER A 5 -9.45 -12.61 1.75
N GLU A 6 -10.62 -12.03 1.98
CA GLU A 6 -10.90 -11.28 3.20
C GLU A 6 -10.84 -12.25 4.39
N LYS A 7 -9.78 -12.17 5.19
CA LYS A 7 -9.72 -12.86 6.47
C LYS A 7 -10.29 -11.90 7.51
N SER A 8 -11.47 -12.23 8.04
CA SER A 8 -12.10 -11.51 9.14
C SER A 8 -11.78 -12.19 10.47
N GLN A 9 -11.46 -11.42 11.50
CA GLN A 9 -11.32 -11.87 12.88
C GLN A 9 -12.07 -10.90 13.81
N TYR A 10 -12.31 -11.31 15.06
CA TYR A 10 -13.12 -10.56 16.03
C TYR A 10 -12.42 -10.46 17.39
N ILE A 11 -12.46 -9.30 18.03
CA ILE A 11 -11.95 -9.04 19.39
C ILE A 11 -13.01 -8.25 20.15
N LEU A 12 -13.08 -8.49 21.46
CA LEU A 12 -13.95 -7.72 22.34
C LEU A 12 -13.42 -6.31 22.53
N LEU A 13 -14.32 -5.34 22.56
CA LEU A 13 -13.98 -3.95 22.78
C LEU A 13 -13.31 -3.72 24.14
N GLU A 14 -13.66 -4.50 25.16
CA GLU A 14 -12.98 -4.45 26.46
C GLU A 14 -11.50 -4.84 26.37
N ASP A 15 -11.16 -5.82 25.55
CA ASP A 15 -9.76 -6.28 25.42
C ASP A 15 -8.91 -5.21 24.73
N ILE A 16 -9.47 -4.50 23.75
CA ILE A 16 -8.83 -3.34 23.11
C ILE A 16 -8.64 -2.20 24.12
N LYS A 17 -9.63 -1.95 24.98
CA LYS A 17 -9.53 -0.91 26.01
C LYS A 17 -8.46 -1.23 27.06
N LYS A 18 -8.31 -2.50 27.41
CA LYS A 18 -7.29 -2.98 28.37
C LYS A 18 -5.90 -3.03 27.75
N ASN A 19 -5.79 -3.37 26.46
CA ASN A 19 -4.54 -3.58 25.74
C ASN A 19 -4.60 -2.94 24.35
N PRO A 20 -4.53 -1.60 24.23
CA PRO A 20 -4.64 -0.90 22.94
C PRO A 20 -3.56 -1.29 21.92
N GLU A 21 -2.40 -1.75 22.39
CA GLU A 21 -1.26 -2.22 21.60
C GLU A 21 -1.58 -3.43 20.71
N ILE A 22 -2.66 -4.17 20.99
CA ILE A 22 -3.16 -5.25 20.13
C ILE A 22 -3.36 -4.77 18.69
N ILE A 23 -3.90 -3.56 18.49
CA ILE A 23 -4.15 -3.03 17.14
C ILE A 23 -2.83 -2.78 16.41
N ALA A 24 -1.83 -2.25 17.11
CA ALA A 24 -0.51 -2.02 16.53
C ALA A 24 0.17 -3.35 16.17
N GLN A 25 0.09 -4.36 17.04
CA GLN A 25 0.65 -5.69 16.77
C GLN A 25 0.02 -6.36 15.54
N LEU A 26 -1.27 -6.12 15.28
CA LEU A 26 -1.93 -6.61 14.06
C LEU A 26 -1.40 -5.92 12.80
N LEU A 27 -1.05 -4.63 12.87
CA LEU A 27 -0.45 -3.88 11.75
C LEU A 27 1.01 -4.29 11.48
N PHE A 28 1.77 -4.66 12.51
CA PHE A 28 3.19 -5.00 12.34
C PHE A 28 3.44 -6.35 11.67
N LYS A 29 2.44 -7.25 11.64
CA LYS A 29 2.63 -8.63 11.22
C LYS A 29 2.68 -8.81 9.70
N ASP A 30 2.07 -7.89 8.95
CA ASP A 30 2.04 -7.91 7.48
C ASP A 30 2.28 -6.47 6.98
N ARG A 31 3.31 -6.25 6.15
CA ARG A 31 3.76 -4.90 5.75
C ARG A 31 2.84 -4.20 4.74
N ASP A 32 1.95 -4.94 4.08
CA ASP A 32 1.12 -4.46 2.96
C ASP A 32 -0.36 -4.83 3.12
N VAL A 33 -0.90 -4.61 4.33
CA VAL A 33 -2.33 -4.84 4.60
C VAL A 33 -3.01 -3.56 5.06
N SER A 34 -4.16 -3.29 4.45
CA SER A 34 -5.14 -2.35 4.97
C SER A 34 -6.02 -3.08 5.97
N ILE A 35 -6.21 -2.49 7.15
CA ILE A 35 -7.11 -3.02 8.17
C ILE A 35 -8.40 -2.21 8.14
N ILE A 36 -9.53 -2.92 8.05
CA ILE A 36 -10.86 -2.35 8.23
C ILE A 36 -11.34 -2.74 9.62
N LEU A 37 -11.67 -1.75 10.46
CA LEU A 37 -12.23 -1.97 11.80
C LEU A 37 -13.72 -1.60 11.81
N GLU A 38 -14.56 -2.55 12.20
CA GLU A 38 -16.00 -2.36 12.27
C GLU A 38 -16.49 -2.71 13.69
N LYS A 39 -17.09 -1.75 14.39
CA LYS A 39 -17.67 -1.99 15.72
C LYS A 39 -19.05 -2.63 15.57
N GLN A 40 -19.21 -3.84 16.10
CA GLN A 40 -20.47 -4.57 16.16
C GLN A 40 -20.80 -4.87 17.63
N GLY A 41 -21.62 -4.01 18.23
CA GLY A 41 -21.99 -4.16 19.65
C GLY A 41 -20.78 -4.02 20.59
N ASP A 42 -20.49 -5.11 21.31
CA ASP A 42 -19.36 -5.29 22.24
C ASP A 42 -18.09 -5.81 21.57
N ARG A 43 -18.15 -6.10 20.25
CA ARG A 43 -17.04 -6.63 19.46
C ARG A 43 -16.58 -5.62 18.42
N VAL A 44 -15.33 -5.78 18.02
CA VAL A 44 -14.76 -5.14 16.84
C VAL A 44 -14.38 -6.26 15.88
N ARG A 45 -14.89 -6.19 14.65
CA ARG A 45 -14.46 -7.01 13.53
C ARG A 45 -13.27 -6.33 12.87
N PHE A 46 -12.25 -7.11 12.52
CA PHE A 46 -11.12 -6.67 11.72
C PHE A 46 -11.03 -7.52 10.47
N SER A 47 -10.96 -6.85 9.34
CA SER A 47 -10.72 -7.47 8.04
C SER A 47 -9.39 -6.98 7.49
N TYR A 48 -8.58 -7.91 6.98
CA TYR A 48 -7.35 -7.61 6.26
C TYR A 48 -7.59 -7.61 4.76
N LEU A 49 -7.20 -6.54 4.10
CA LEU A 49 -7.13 -6.47 2.65
C LEU A 49 -5.66 -6.34 2.24
N LYS A 50 -5.16 -7.27 1.42
CA LYS A 50 -3.86 -7.04 0.77
C LYS A 50 -3.97 -5.82 -0.12
N THR A 51 -3.16 -4.81 0.16
CA THR A 51 -3.29 -3.49 -0.49
C THR A 51 -2.75 -3.51 -1.91
N TYR A 52 -1.83 -4.44 -2.21
CA TYR A 52 -1.20 -4.58 -3.52
C TYR A 52 -1.33 -6.00 -4.07
N SER A 53 -1.66 -6.10 -5.36
CA SER A 53 -1.50 -7.35 -6.11
C SER A 53 0.00 -7.68 -6.22
N ARG A 54 0.35 -8.95 -6.45
CA ARG A 54 1.76 -9.33 -6.70
C ARG A 54 2.37 -8.53 -7.86
N GLU A 55 1.56 -8.18 -8.84
CA GLU A 55 1.97 -7.38 -9.99
C GLU A 55 2.23 -5.92 -9.61
N ALA A 56 1.40 -5.32 -8.76
CA ALA A 56 1.65 -3.98 -8.22
C ALA A 56 2.90 -3.92 -7.34
N VAL A 57 3.14 -4.94 -6.51
CA VAL A 57 4.40 -5.06 -5.75
C VAL A 57 5.60 -5.14 -6.69
N ARG A 58 5.50 -5.96 -7.76
CA ARG A 58 6.58 -6.09 -8.75
C ARG A 58 6.89 -4.76 -9.44
N ILE A 59 5.86 -4.01 -9.87
CA ILE A 59 6.02 -2.70 -10.51
C ILE A 59 6.69 -1.72 -9.55
N LEU A 60 6.31 -1.70 -8.27
CA LEU A 60 6.92 -0.83 -7.27
C LEU A 60 8.38 -1.19 -6.99
N GLU A 61 8.72 -2.48 -6.95
CA GLU A 61 10.10 -2.94 -6.82
C GLU A 61 10.95 -2.60 -8.06
N GLU A 62 10.39 -2.76 -9.26
CA GLU A 62 11.03 -2.39 -10.53
C GLU A 62 11.30 -0.88 -10.57
N ALA A 63 10.30 -0.04 -10.27
CA ALA A 63 10.45 1.42 -10.25
C ALA A 63 11.45 1.90 -9.18
N LYS A 64 11.45 1.26 -8.00
CA LYS A 64 12.43 1.56 -6.95
C LYS A 64 13.85 1.23 -7.41
N LYS A 65 14.04 0.06 -8.03
CA LYS A 65 15.34 -0.37 -8.52
C LYS A 65 15.84 0.52 -9.65
N GLU A 66 14.95 0.91 -10.57
CA GLU A 66 15.26 1.86 -11.64
C GLU A 66 15.65 3.23 -11.06
N TYR A 67 14.94 3.71 -10.05
CA TYR A 67 15.30 4.94 -9.33
C TYR A 67 16.69 4.84 -8.68
N GLU A 68 16.99 3.74 -7.97
CA GLU A 68 18.31 3.52 -7.34
C GLU A 68 19.43 3.45 -8.39
N GLU A 69 19.23 2.75 -9.52
CA GLU A 69 20.19 2.67 -10.62
C GLU A 69 20.39 4.01 -11.35
N THR A 70 19.36 4.86 -11.37
CA THR A 70 19.39 6.18 -12.01
C THR A 70 19.98 7.24 -11.07
N GLU A 71 19.73 7.17 -9.77
CA GLU A 71 20.44 7.97 -8.77
C GLU A 71 21.92 7.60 -8.66
N GLU A 72 22.28 6.30 -8.71
CA GLU A 72 23.68 5.87 -8.76
C GLU A 72 24.41 6.43 -10.00
N LYS A 73 23.68 6.71 -11.09
CA LYS A 73 24.22 7.35 -12.30
C LYS A 73 24.02 8.87 -12.34
N GLY A 74 23.39 9.46 -11.33
CA GLY A 74 23.04 10.87 -11.25
C GLY A 74 21.95 11.25 -12.27
N TYR A 75 20.67 11.12 -11.89
CA TYR A 75 19.55 11.65 -12.67
C TYR A 75 19.62 13.18 -12.69
N THR A 76 20.01 13.72 -13.83
CA THR A 76 20.20 15.15 -13.97
C THR A 76 18.87 15.88 -13.99
N ARG A 77 18.88 17.14 -13.55
CA ARG A 77 17.68 17.99 -13.57
C ARG A 77 17.12 18.12 -14.99
N GLU A 78 17.99 18.12 -15.98
CA GLU A 78 17.65 18.20 -17.40
C GLU A 78 16.82 16.98 -17.85
N GLN A 79 17.24 15.76 -17.48
CA GLN A 79 16.52 14.53 -17.79
C GLN A 79 15.11 14.52 -17.15
N ALA A 80 15.00 14.98 -15.90
CA ALA A 80 13.70 15.09 -15.22
C ALA A 80 12.71 16.02 -15.95
N PHE A 81 13.19 17.11 -16.54
CA PHE A 81 12.36 18.06 -17.29
C PHE A 81 11.95 17.52 -18.67
N GLU A 82 12.81 16.73 -19.31
CA GLU A 82 12.53 16.08 -20.59
C GLU A 82 11.40 15.04 -20.44
N ASP A 83 11.53 14.14 -19.46
CA ASP A 83 10.52 13.11 -19.18
C ASP A 83 9.17 13.73 -18.81
N PHE A 84 9.18 14.82 -18.03
CA PHE A 84 7.96 15.55 -17.70
C PHE A 84 7.28 16.17 -18.94
N THR A 85 8.08 16.70 -19.87
CA THR A 85 7.59 17.31 -21.10
C THR A 85 7.00 16.25 -22.03
N GLU A 86 7.64 15.08 -22.12
CA GLU A 86 7.17 13.95 -22.92
C GLU A 86 5.84 13.40 -22.37
N ALA A 87 5.76 13.16 -21.07
CA ALA A 87 4.52 12.72 -20.41
C ALA A 87 3.36 13.71 -20.60
N ARG A 88 3.62 15.02 -20.50
CA ARG A 88 2.61 16.06 -20.75
C ARG A 88 2.10 16.01 -22.20
N ASN A 89 3.01 15.84 -23.16
CA ASN A 89 2.66 15.78 -24.58
C ASN A 89 1.84 14.52 -24.89
N GLU A 90 2.16 13.40 -24.25
CA GLU A 90 1.39 12.16 -24.39
C GLU A 90 -0.03 12.31 -23.84
N ILE A 91 -0.20 12.84 -22.63
CA ILE A 91 -1.52 13.12 -22.03
C ILE A 91 -2.34 14.06 -22.93
N SER A 92 -1.71 15.07 -23.52
CA SER A 92 -2.38 16.03 -24.41
C SER A 92 -2.84 15.43 -25.74
N ARG A 93 -2.37 14.23 -26.14
CA ARG A 93 -2.91 13.52 -27.31
C ARG A 93 -4.23 12.81 -27.02
N TYR A 94 -4.55 12.62 -25.75
CA TYR A 94 -5.77 11.94 -25.28
C TYR A 94 -6.80 12.89 -24.65
N LEU A 95 -6.52 14.20 -24.64
CA LEU A 95 -7.44 15.28 -24.26
C LEU A 95 -7.84 16.07 -25.51
#